data_AF-A0A8T6NVW8-F1
#
_entry.id   AF-A0A8T6NVW8-F1
#
_cell.length_a   1.000
_cell.length_b   1.000
_cell.length_c   1.000
_cell.angle_alpha   90.00
_cell.angle_beta   90.00
_cell.angle_gamma   90.00
#
_symmetry.space_group_name_H-M   'P 1'
#
loop_
_entity.id
_entity.type
_entity.pdbx_description
1 polymer ?
#
loop_
_entity_poly.entity_id
_entity_poly.type
_entity_poly.pdbx_seq_one_letter_code
_entity_poly.pdbx_strand_id
1 'polypeptide(L)'
;FVHAIARGYEFAAANPEEAAQILAAETPETGEAIIRASQQWLSPRYQGDAPQWGHQAEETWEAYTQWMVDNGVIDAPIPVEEAFTNDFLPNE
;
A
#
# COMPACT_ATOMS: atom_id res chain seq x y z
N PHE A 1 -2.00 12.50 -9.79
CA PHE A 1 -2.81 11.38 -9.25
C PHE A 1 -2.16 10.81 -7.99
N VAL A 2 -0.97 10.20 -8.08
CA VAL A 2 -0.27 9.58 -6.92
C VAL A 2 -0.10 10.52 -5.73
N HIS A 3 0.26 11.79 -5.95
CA HIS A 3 0.34 12.78 -4.86
C HIS A 3 -0.97 13.05 -4.12
N ALA A 4 -2.13 12.89 -4.78
CA ALA A 4 -3.42 13.02 -4.10
C ALA A 4 -3.74 11.76 -3.28
N ILE A 5 -3.36 10.59 -3.79
CA ILE A 5 -3.51 9.32 -3.07
C ILE A 5 -2.61 9.30 -1.84
N ALA A 6 -1.35 9.71 -1.95
CA ALA A 6 -0.43 9.80 -0.82
C ALA A 6 -1.04 10.60 0.33
N ARG A 7 -1.52 11.82 0.04
CA ARG A 7 -2.24 12.65 1.03
C ARG A 7 -3.46 11.95 1.64
N GLY A 8 -4.20 11.18 0.84
CA GLY A 8 -5.36 10.42 1.32
C GLY A 8 -4.98 9.30 2.30
N TYR A 9 -3.93 8.54 2.00
CA TYR A 9 -3.45 7.48 2.89
C TYR A 9 -2.74 8.01 4.12
N GLU A 10 -1.97 9.10 4.01
CA GLU A 10 -1.39 9.80 5.15
C GLU A 10 -2.49 10.31 6.09
N PHE A 11 -3.55 10.92 5.52
CA PHE A 11 -4.73 11.31 6.27
C PHE A 11 -5.40 10.11 6.96
N ALA A 12 -5.57 9.00 6.24
CA ALA A 12 -6.20 7.79 6.77
C ALA A 12 -5.37 7.06 7.83
N ALA A 13 -4.04 7.19 7.76
CA ALA A 13 -3.10 6.70 8.78
C ALA A 13 -3.17 7.57 10.05
N ALA A 14 -3.24 8.89 9.90
CA ALA A 14 -3.31 9.83 11.02
C ALA A 14 -4.69 9.93 11.68
N ASN A 15 -5.76 9.71 10.91
CA ASN A 15 -7.16 9.90 11.34
C ASN A 15 -8.00 8.63 11.04
N PRO A 16 -7.68 7.46 11.64
CA PRO A 16 -8.33 6.20 11.28
C PRO A 16 -9.84 6.21 11.51
N GLU A 17 -10.34 6.88 12.55
CA GLU A 17 -11.77 6.93 12.85
C GLU A 17 -12.56 7.76 11.82
N GLU A 18 -11.97 8.89 11.38
CA GLU A 18 -12.56 9.77 10.38
C GLU A 18 -12.50 9.15 8.99
N ALA A 19 -11.38 8.53 8.63
CA ALA A 19 -11.25 7.78 7.38
C ALA A 19 -12.22 6.59 7.30
N ALA A 20 -12.41 5.87 8.41
CA ALA A 20 -13.41 4.81 8.51
C ALA A 20 -14.84 5.35 8.31
N GLN A 21 -15.15 6.53 8.87
CA GLN A 21 -16.45 7.16 8.71
C GLN A 21 -16.70 7.57 7.25
N ILE A 22 -15.71 8.16 6.58
CA ILE A 22 -15.80 8.52 5.15
C ILE A 22 -16.10 7.26 4.31
N LEU A 23 -15.33 6.18 4.52
CA LEU A 23 -15.56 4.93 3.79
C LEU A 23 -16.93 4.32 4.08
N ALA A 24 -17.35 4.29 5.35
CA ALA A 24 -18.65 3.73 5.74
C ALA A 24 -19.83 4.52 5.16
N ALA A 25 -19.69 5.82 4.96
CA ALA A 25 -20.70 6.65 4.31
C ALA A 25 -20.84 6.34 2.81
N GLU A 26 -19.73 6.06 2.13
CA GLU A 26 -19.71 5.75 0.69
C GLU A 26 -20.05 4.27 0.39
N THR A 27 -19.77 3.35 1.32
CA THR A 27 -20.01 1.91 1.15
C THR A 27 -20.84 1.32 2.30
N PRO A 28 -22.09 1.76 2.51
CA PRO A 28 -22.91 1.36 3.65
C PRO A 28 -23.18 -0.16 3.72
N GLU A 29 -23.13 -0.86 2.59
CA GLU A 29 -23.31 -2.32 2.48
C GLU A 29 -22.19 -3.14 3.13
N THR A 30 -20.99 -2.57 3.29
CA THR A 30 -19.83 -3.27 3.86
C THR A 30 -19.98 -3.46 5.37
N GLY A 31 -20.72 -2.56 6.03
CA GLY A 31 -20.91 -2.56 7.48
C GLY A 31 -19.85 -1.73 8.21
N GLU A 32 -20.31 -0.76 9.00
CA GLU A 32 -19.44 0.19 9.68
C GLU A 32 -18.46 -0.46 10.68
N ALA A 33 -18.92 -1.51 11.40
CA ALA A 33 -18.11 -2.17 12.41
C ALA A 33 -16.84 -2.82 11.84
N ILE A 34 -16.93 -3.47 10.67
CA ILE A 34 -15.77 -4.08 10.01
C ILE A 34 -14.84 -3.01 9.43
N ILE A 35 -15.40 -1.92 8.90
CA ILE A 35 -14.61 -0.79 8.38
C ILE A 35 -13.78 -0.16 9.49
N ARG A 36 -14.39 0.16 10.65
CA ARG A 36 -13.66 0.74 11.80
C ARG A 36 -12.57 -0.19 12.31
N ALA A 37 -12.86 -1.48 12.48
CA ALA A 37 -11.88 -2.46 12.92
C ALA A 37 -10.71 -2.60 11.92
N SER A 38 -11.02 -2.64 10.62
CA SER A 38 -10.03 -2.70 9.54
C SER A 38 -9.14 -1.45 9.54
N GLN A 39 -9.73 -0.26 9.66
CA GLN A 39 -8.99 1.00 9.61
C GLN A 39 -8.05 1.18 10.81
N GLN A 40 -8.48 0.77 12.01
CA GLN A 40 -7.62 0.73 13.20
C GLN A 40 -6.44 -0.23 13.01
N TRP A 41 -6.64 -1.34 12.31
CA TRP A 41 -5.57 -2.30 12.02
C TRP A 41 -4.62 -1.82 10.92
N LEU A 42 -5.14 -1.25 9.84
CA LEU A 42 -4.35 -0.88 8.66
C LEU A 42 -3.65 0.47 8.77
N SER A 43 -4.19 1.43 9.52
CA SER A 43 -3.61 2.78 9.67
C SER A 43 -2.11 2.80 9.99
N PRO A 44 -1.58 2.03 10.97
CA PRO A 44 -0.14 2.01 11.22
C PRO A 44 0.67 1.23 10.16
N ARG A 45 0.03 0.52 9.24
CA ARG A 45 0.66 -0.39 8.27
C ARG A 45 0.74 0.16 6.86
N TYR A 46 -0.01 1.22 6.52
CA TYR A 46 0.02 1.77 5.16
C TYR A 46 1.40 2.24 4.72
N GLN A 47 2.13 2.92 5.62
CA GLN A 47 3.54 3.23 5.41
C GLN A 47 4.44 2.17 6.07
N GLY A 48 4.06 1.68 7.25
CA GLY A 48 4.90 0.76 8.02
C GLY A 48 6.27 1.40 8.31
N ASP A 49 7.34 0.65 8.04
CA ASP A 49 8.72 1.11 8.26
C ASP A 49 9.34 1.78 7.00
N ALA A 50 8.54 2.00 5.95
CA ALA A 50 9.01 2.63 4.72
C ALA A 50 9.29 4.13 4.92
N PRO A 51 10.20 4.74 4.14
CA PRO A 51 10.53 6.17 4.26
C PRO A 51 9.33 7.09 3.96
N GLN A 52 8.42 6.66 3.10
CA GLN A 52 7.17 7.37 2.79
C GLN A 52 6.09 6.37 2.34
N TRP A 53 4.83 6.77 2.40
CA TRP A 53 3.73 5.96 1.88
C TRP A 53 3.96 5.61 0.40
N GLY A 54 3.69 4.36 0.04
CA GLY A 54 3.77 3.88 -1.35
C GLY A 54 5.19 3.60 -1.85
N HIS A 55 6.23 3.83 -1.05
CA HIS A 55 7.60 3.47 -1.42
C HIS A 55 7.74 1.96 -1.62
N GLN A 56 8.19 1.56 -2.80
CA GLN A 56 8.51 0.18 -3.13
C GLN A 56 10.01 -0.06 -3.00
N ALA A 57 10.40 -1.10 -2.26
CA ALA A 57 11.80 -1.48 -2.07
C ALA A 57 12.23 -2.50 -3.13
N GLU A 58 13.34 -2.24 -3.80
CA GLU A 58 13.94 -3.12 -4.82
C GLU A 58 14.14 -4.55 -4.30
N GLU A 59 14.72 -4.67 -3.10
CA GLU A 59 14.97 -5.96 -2.44
C GLU A 59 13.71 -6.83 -2.30
N THR A 60 12.53 -6.22 -2.13
CA THR A 60 11.25 -6.97 -2.03
C THR A 60 10.88 -7.59 -3.37
N TRP A 61 11.08 -6.86 -4.46
CA TRP A 61 10.81 -7.32 -5.82
C TRP A 61 11.81 -8.38 -6.27
N GLU A 62 13.09 -8.19 -5.97
CA GLU A 62 14.13 -9.19 -6.23
C GLU A 62 13.84 -10.50 -5.49
N ALA A 63 13.57 -10.42 -4.18
CA ALA A 63 13.31 -11.59 -3.35
C ALA A 63 12.06 -12.36 -3.80
N TYR A 64 10.98 -11.65 -4.14
CA TYR A 64 9.75 -12.30 -4.58
C TYR A 64 9.90 -12.96 -5.95
N THR A 65 10.59 -12.29 -6.86
CA THR A 65 10.89 -12.81 -8.19
C THR A 65 11.79 -14.05 -8.12
N GLN A 66 12.83 -14.03 -7.29
CA GLN A 66 13.67 -15.20 -7.06
C GLN A 66 12.87 -16.36 -6.47
N TRP A 67 12.02 -16.08 -5.48
CA TRP A 67 11.13 -17.09 -4.91
C TRP A 67 10.22 -17.73 -5.98
N MET A 68 9.69 -16.94 -6.93
CA MET A 68 8.88 -17.47 -8.03
C MET A 68 9.67 -18.41 -8.94
N VAL A 69 10.94 -18.11 -9.23
CA VAL A 69 11.83 -19.00 -10.00
C VAL A 69 12.11 -20.28 -9.23
N ASP A 70 12.47 -20.18 -7.96
CA ASP A 70 12.81 -21.33 -7.11
C ASP A 70 11.63 -22.32 -6.97
N ASN A 71 10.41 -21.81 -7.07
CA ASN A 71 9.18 -22.60 -7.00
C ASN A 71 8.61 -22.99 -8.38
N GLY A 72 9.33 -22.68 -9.46
CA GLY A 72 8.92 -23.03 -10.83
C GLY A 72 7.64 -22.32 -11.30
N VAL A 73 7.33 -21.15 -10.73
CA VAL A 73 6.20 -20.31 -11.13
C VAL A 73 6.52 -19.55 -12.42
N ILE A 74 7.77 -19.10 -12.55
CA ILE A 74 8.31 -18.42 -13.75
C ILE A 74 9.68 -18.99 -14.12
N ASP A 75 10.05 -18.92 -15.39
CA ASP A 75 11.28 -19.52 -15.91
C ASP A 75 12.55 -18.71 -15.57
N ALA A 76 12.41 -17.40 -15.35
CA ALA A 76 13.53 -16.50 -15.07
C ALA A 76 13.09 -15.28 -14.23
N PRO A 77 14.02 -14.63 -13.52
CA PRO A 77 13.71 -13.41 -12.79
C PRO A 77 13.22 -12.26 -13.70
N ILE A 78 12.23 -11.51 -13.23
CA ILE A 78 11.79 -10.23 -13.79
C ILE A 78 12.79 -9.14 -13.37
N PRO A 79 13.33 -8.33 -14.32
CA PRO A 79 14.14 -7.16 -14.00
C PRO A 79 13.33 -6.14 -13.18
N VAL A 80 13.86 -5.69 -12.06
CA VAL A 80 13.11 -4.89 -11.10
C VAL A 80 12.80 -3.49 -11.64
N GLU A 81 13.71 -2.94 -12.43
CA GLU A 81 13.58 -1.67 -13.14
C GLU A 81 12.44 -1.67 -14.17
N GLU A 82 12.02 -2.84 -14.64
CA GLU A 82 10.86 -3.00 -15.53
C GLU A 82 9.57 -3.25 -14.75
N ALA A 83 9.67 -3.63 -13.47
CA ALA A 83 8.54 -4.08 -12.66
C ALA A 83 7.88 -2.94 -11.88
N PHE A 84 8.64 -1.96 -11.39
CA PHE A 84 8.09 -0.81 -10.69
C PHE A 84 8.93 0.47 -10.86
N THR A 85 8.33 1.61 -10.52
CA THR A 85 9.05 2.87 -10.32
C THR A 85 8.47 3.63 -9.14
N ASN A 86 9.33 4.36 -8.43
CA ASN A 86 8.96 5.31 -7.38
C ASN A 86 8.88 6.76 -7.91
N ASP A 87 9.11 7.01 -9.20
CA ASP A 87 9.24 8.36 -9.80
C ASP A 87 7.98 9.22 -9.70
N PHE A 88 6.82 8.59 -9.47
CA PHE A 88 5.54 9.29 -9.34
C PHE A 88 5.16 9.59 -7.89
N LEU A 89 5.94 9.11 -6.91
CA LEU A 89 5.74 9.45 -5.51
C LEU A 89 6.05 10.94 -5.29
N PRO A 90 5.45 11.55 -4.24
CA PRO A 90 5.79 12.92 -3.89
C PRO A 90 7.29 13.06 -3.61
N ASN A 91 7.95 13.96 -4.34
CA ASN A 91 9.26 14.45 -3.96
C ASN A 91 9.07 15.51 -2.88
N GLU A 92 9.77 15.39 -1.76
CA GLU A 92 9.83 16.45 -0.73
C GLU A 92 10.52 17.72 -1.28
#